data_AF-A0A534C7Q2-F1
#
_entry.id   AF-A0A534C7Q2-F1
#
_cell.length_a   1.000
_cell.length_b   1.000
_cell.length_c   1.000
_cell.angle_alpha   90.00
_cell.angle_beta   90.00
_cell.angle_gamma   90.00
#
_symmetry.space_group_name_H-M   'P 1'
#
loop_
_entity.id
_entity.type
_entity.pdbx_description
1 polymer ?
#
loop_
_entity_poly.entity_id
_entity_poly.type
_entity_poly.pdbx_seq_one_letter_code
_entity_poly.pdbx_strand_id
1 'polypeptide(L)' 'GGCANIPGVAEVISSRVGISAEKGDPLGQMKLSSRAKAQAVQRDATALLTACGLALRSFD' A
#
# COMPACT_ATOMS: atom_id res chain seq x y z
N GLY A 1 1.15 -3.16 4.91
CA GLY A 1 0.52 -4.47 5.12
C GLY A 1 -0.99 -4.35 5.04
N GLY A 2 -1.71 -5.45 4.80
CA GLY A 2 -3.16 -5.41 4.52
C GLY A 2 -4.04 -4.76 5.61
N CYS A 3 -3.64 -4.82 6.88
CA CYS A 3 -4.37 -4.17 7.98
C CYS A 3 -4.43 -2.64 7.87
N ALA A 4 -3.56 -2.01 7.05
CA ALA A 4 -3.61 -0.58 6.78
C ALA A 4 -4.85 -0.16 5.95
N ASN A 5 -5.67 -1.11 5.49
CA ASN A 5 -6.94 -0.85 4.83
C ASN A 5 -8.12 -0.67 5.79
N ILE A 6 -7.94 -0.89 7.09
CA ILE A 6 -9.00 -0.68 8.08
C ILE A 6 -9.36 0.82 8.06
N PRO A 7 -10.63 1.18 7.85
CA PRO A 7 -11.06 2.58 7.87
C PRO A 7 -10.71 3.25 9.21
N GLY A 8 -10.13 4.45 9.17
CA GLY A 8 -9.79 5.21 10.38
C GLY A 8 -8.55 4.73 11.14
N VAL A 9 -7.84 3.69 10.65
CA VAL A 9 -6.72 3.09 11.40
C VAL A 9 -5.53 4.03 11.53
N ALA A 10 -5.26 4.84 10.51
CA ALA A 10 -4.15 5.79 10.52
C ALA A 10 -4.39 6.90 11.55
N GLU A 11 -5.62 7.40 11.64
CA GLU A 11 -6.05 8.42 12.59
C GLU A 11 -5.98 7.89 14.04
N VAL A 12 -6.44 6.66 14.27
CA VAL A 12 -6.36 6.01 15.60
C VAL A 12 -4.91 5.80 16.03
N ILE A 13 -4.04 5.33 15.13
CA ILE A 13 -2.61 5.15 15.41
C ILE A 13 -1.97 6.51 15.69
N SER A 14 -2.23 7.51 14.84
CA SER A 14 -1.68 8.86 14.98
C SER A 14 -2.06 9.49 16.32
N SER A 15 -3.34 9.39 16.70
CA SER A 15 -3.84 9.88 17.99
C SER A 15 -3.22 9.16 19.18
N ARG A 16 -3.00 7.85 19.08
CA ARG A 16 -2.48 7.03 20.20
C ARG A 16 -0.97 7.16 20.40
N VAL A 17 -0.22 7.28 19.31
CA VAL A 17 1.25 7.36 19.32
C VAL A 17 1.73 8.81 19.42
N GLY A 18 0.89 9.78 19.04
CA GLY A 18 1.26 11.21 19.02
C GLY A 18 2.18 11.57 17.85
N ILE A 19 2.24 10.72 16.82
CA ILE A 19 3.09 10.88 15.63
C ILE A 19 2.21 10.74 14.40
N SER A 20 2.40 11.59 13.39
CA SER A 20 1.67 11.49 12.12
C SER A 20 1.81 10.08 11.52
N ALA A 21 0.68 9.46 11.20
CA ALA A 21 0.62 8.13 10.60
C ALA A 21 -0.14 8.21 9.28
N GLU A 22 0.40 7.56 8.24
CA GLU A 22 -0.12 7.62 6.89
C GLU A 22 -0.19 6.21 6.28
N LYS A 23 -1.14 5.99 5.38
CA LYS A 23 -1.29 4.72 4.66
C LYS A 23 -0.31 4.69 3.49
N GLY A 24 0.67 3.79 3.51
CA GLY A 24 1.62 3.64 2.40
C GLY A 24 0.96 3.15 1.11
N ASP A 25 1.29 3.78 -0.02
CA ASP A 25 0.89 3.37 -1.36
C ASP A 25 2.12 2.90 -2.16
N PRO A 26 2.39 1.58 -2.23
CA PRO A 26 3.56 1.06 -2.92
C PRO A 26 3.42 1.09 -4.45
N LEU A 27 2.21 1.30 -4.98
CA LEU A 27 1.97 1.31 -6.42
C LEU A 27 2.00 2.74 -6.97
N GLY A 28 1.60 3.74 -6.19
CA GLY A 28 1.76 5.16 -6.51
C GLY A 28 1.36 5.52 -7.93
N GLN A 29 2.34 5.86 -8.77
CA GLN A 29 2.15 6.23 -10.18
C GLN A 29 2.52 5.11 -11.19
N MET A 30 2.58 3.85 -10.74
CA MET A 30 2.86 2.71 -11.63
C MET A 30 1.77 2.53 -12.68
N LYS A 31 2.17 2.26 -13.93
CA LYS A 31 1.24 1.91 -15.00
C LYS A 31 0.72 0.48 -14.79
N LEU A 32 -0.60 0.34 -14.70
CA LEU A 32 -1.24 -0.96 -14.63
C LEU A 32 -1.43 -1.54 -16.04
N SER A 33 -1.00 -2.79 -16.23
CA SER A 33 -1.28 -3.55 -17.45
C SER A 33 -2.79 -3.80 -17.59
N SER A 34 -3.30 -3.86 -18.82
CA SER A 34 -4.69 -4.24 -19.11
C SER A 34 -5.06 -5.65 -18.63
N ARG A 35 -4.07 -6.51 -18.38
CA ARG A 35 -4.28 -7.85 -17.80
C ARG A 35 -4.55 -7.79 -16.29
N ALA A 36 -4.18 -6.70 -15.62
CA ALA A 36 -4.37 -6.54 -14.19
C ALA A 36 -5.75 -5.95 -13.88
N LYS A 37 -6.44 -6.51 -12.89
CA LYS A 37 -7.73 -5.97 -12.42
C LYS A 37 -7.48 -4.76 -11.52
N ALA A 38 -7.58 -3.55 -12.08
CA ALA A 38 -7.21 -2.30 -11.40
C ALA A 38 -7.83 -2.14 -10.00
N GLN A 39 -9.13 -2.42 -9.86
CA GLN A 39 -9.83 -2.33 -8.56
C GLN A 39 -9.27 -3.30 -7.50
N ALA A 40 -8.96 -4.54 -7.89
CA ALA A 40 -8.39 -5.53 -6.99
C ALA A 40 -6.97 -5.13 -6.56
N VAL A 41 -6.18 -4.63 -7.51
CA VAL A 41 -4.83 -4.14 -7.27
C VAL A 41 -4.82 -2.94 -6.32
N GLN A 42 -5.70 -1.96 -6.51
CA GLN A 42 -5.83 -0.82 -5.60
C GLN A 42 -6.25 -1.23 -4.19
N ARG A 43 -7.20 -2.18 -4.07
CA ARG A 43 -7.63 -2.70 -2.77
C ARG A 43 -6.47 -3.36 -2.03
N ASP A 44 -5.68 -4.18 -2.72
CA ASP A 44 -4.64 -5.00 -2.10
C ASP A 44 -3.27 -4.30 -2.08
N ALA A 45 -3.17 -3.07 -2.58
CA ALA A 45 -1.93 -2.30 -2.73
C ALA A 45 -1.06 -2.32 -1.46
N THR A 46 -1.64 -2.02 -0.29
CA THR A 46 -0.88 -1.99 0.97
C THR A 46 -0.35 -3.35 1.43
N ALA A 47 -0.97 -4.44 1.00
CA ALA A 47 -0.50 -5.81 1.23
C ALA A 47 0.63 -6.19 0.26
N LEU A 48 0.63 -5.62 -0.95
CA LEU A 48 1.64 -5.87 -1.97
C LEU A 48 2.99 -5.19 -1.69
N LEU A 49 3.11 -4.34 -0.66
CA LEU A 49 4.32 -3.56 -0.37
C LEU A 49 5.61 -4.41 -0.37
N THR A 50 5.60 -5.56 0.32
CA THR A 50 6.77 -6.46 0.37
C THR A 50 7.07 -7.08 -0.98
N ALA A 51 6.05 -7.55 -1.70
CA ALA A 51 6.22 -8.13 -3.03
C ALA A 51 6.71 -7.09 -4.04
N CYS A 52 6.21 -5.85 -3.94
CA CYS A 52 6.64 -4.72 -4.74
C CYS A 52 8.12 -4.42 -4.49
N GLY A 53 8.56 -4.38 -3.22
CA GLY A 53 9.98 -4.20 -2.88
C GLY A 53 10.88 -5.32 -3.40
N LEU A 54 10.43 -6.58 -3.31
CA LEU A 54 11.16 -7.72 -3.89
C LEU A 54 11.28 -7.59 -5.41
N ALA A 55 10.20 -7.23 -6.10
CA ALA A 55 10.19 -7.05 -7.55
C ALA A 55 11.10 -5.88 -7.97
N LEU A 56 11.10 -4.78 -7.22
CA LEU A 56 11.95 -3.61 -7.48
C LEU A 56 13.45 -3.94 -7.41
N ARG A 57 13.86 -4.94 -6.60
CA ARG A 57 15.25 -5.39 -6.54
C ARG A 57 15.75 -6.04 -7.84
N SER A 58 14.86 -6.52 -8.70
CA SER A 58 15.22 -7.09 -10.00
C SER A 58 15.45 -6.05 -11.10
N PHE A 59 15.28 -4.76 -10.78
CA PHE A 59 15.57 -3.64 -11.70
C PHE A 59 16.90 -2.94 -11.39
N ASP A 60 17.70 -3.52 -10.48
CA ASP A 60 19.13 -3.23 -10.28
C ASP A 60 19.97 -4.14 -11.19
#